data_AF-A0A9P5YMD8-F1
#
_entry.id   AF-A0A9P5YMD8-F1
#
_cell.length_a   1.000
_cell.length_b   1.000
_cell.length_c   1.000
_cell.angle_alpha   90.00
_cell.angle_beta   90.00
_cell.angle_gamma   90.00
#
_symmetry.space_group_name_H-M   'P 1'
#
loop_
_entity.id
_entity.type
_entity.pdbx_description
1 polymer ?
#
loop_
_entity_poly.entity_id
_entity_poly.type
_entity_poly.pdbx_seq_one_letter_code
_entity_poly.pdbx_strand_id
1 'polypeptide(L)'
;MSDITTPTPQEIPQGYEPFIGPDGKTYLLPQYLRDTPTMRAAAASNNVNKPTDPTNSPKPFITIAGGQPIAEHEARDLHEEITALQKAQGITYKDAAHRLYLAELATIQANFDAMNAFSSVNIQLRNTTSVWHFHASNSVNSQN
;
A
#
# COMPACT_ATOMS: atom_id res chain seq x y z
N MET A 1 25.16 -4.08 58.94
CA MET A 1 23.83 -3.46 58.69
C MET A 1 23.85 -3.05 57.24
N SER A 2 23.12 -3.76 56.39
CA SER A 2 23.13 -3.53 54.93
C SER A 2 21.92 -2.69 54.59
N ASP A 3 22.14 -1.51 54.02
CA ASP A 3 21.11 -0.56 53.65
C ASP A 3 20.23 -1.13 52.53
N ILE A 4 18.92 -1.18 52.79
CA ILE A 4 17.89 -1.54 51.82
C ILE A 4 17.66 -0.29 50.96
N THR A 5 18.22 -0.27 49.75
CA THR A 5 17.92 0.76 48.77
C THR A 5 16.55 0.48 48.16
N THR A 6 15.53 1.21 48.61
CA THR A 6 14.19 1.17 48.02
C THR A 6 14.25 1.68 46.58
N PRO A 7 13.86 0.90 45.55
CA PRO A 7 13.86 1.38 44.17
C PRO A 7 12.80 2.47 44.01
N THR A 8 13.23 3.63 43.51
CA THR A 8 12.40 4.81 43.27
C THR A 8 11.38 4.50 42.16
N PRO A 9 10.11 4.95 42.27
CA PRO A 9 9.15 4.84 41.17
C PRO A 9 9.73 5.57 39.95
N GLN A 10 9.97 4.86 38.85
CA GLN A 10 10.35 5.48 37.58
C GLN A 10 9.21 6.42 37.16
N GLU A 11 9.46 7.71 37.32
CA GLU A 11 8.54 8.78 36.96
C GLU A 11 8.39 8.78 35.44
N ILE A 12 7.18 8.49 34.97
CA ILE A 12 6.88 8.43 33.53
C ILE A 12 7.07 9.85 32.96
N PRO A 13 7.93 10.06 31.95
CA PRO A 13 8.16 11.37 31.37
C PRO A 13 6.87 12.01 30.85
N GLN A 14 6.73 13.33 31.04
CA GLN A 14 5.56 14.07 30.59
C GLN A 14 5.34 13.87 29.07
N GLY A 15 4.12 13.50 28.69
CA GLY A 15 3.74 13.24 27.30
C GLY A 15 3.93 11.79 26.83
N TYR A 16 4.38 10.89 27.71
CA TYR A 16 4.46 9.45 27.47
C TYR A 16 3.42 8.69 28.30
N GLU A 17 2.86 7.63 27.72
CA GLU A 17 1.92 6.74 28.40
C GLU A 17 2.35 5.28 28.28
N PRO A 18 2.07 4.46 29.30
CA PRO A 18 2.30 3.02 29.22
C PRO A 18 1.31 2.38 28.24
N PHE A 19 1.84 1.56 27.34
CA PHE A 19 1.12 0.82 26.33
C PHE A 19 1.59 -0.63 26.35
N ILE A 20 0.66 -1.57 26.34
CA ILE A 20 0.98 -3.00 26.32
C ILE A 20 1.11 -3.43 24.87
N GLY A 21 2.31 -3.85 24.49
CA GLY A 21 2.61 -4.38 23.17
C GLY A 21 1.96 -5.75 22.92
N PRO A 22 1.93 -6.21 21.65
CA PRO A 22 1.39 -7.52 21.30
C PRO A 22 2.16 -8.70 21.92
N ASP A 23 3.38 -8.46 22.39
CA ASP A 23 4.22 -9.41 23.12
C ASP A 23 3.96 -9.42 24.64
N GLY A 24 2.99 -8.62 25.12
CA GLY A 24 2.64 -8.48 26.53
C GLY A 24 3.59 -7.59 27.33
N LYS A 25 4.58 -6.95 26.70
CA LYS A 25 5.50 -6.03 27.39
C LYS A 25 4.94 -4.61 27.41
N THR A 26 5.23 -3.88 28.49
CA THR A 26 4.84 -2.47 28.62
C THR A 26 5.90 -1.56 28.00
N TYR A 27 5.47 -0.72 27.07
CA TYR A 27 6.27 0.30 26.41
C TYR A 27 5.76 1.69 26.78
N LEU A 28 6.65 2.68 26.82
CA LEU A 28 6.25 4.08 26.93
C LEU A 28 6.12 4.67 25.53
N LEU A 29 4.91 5.06 25.14
CA LEU A 29 4.66 5.71 23.86
C LEU A 29 4.29 7.19 24.06
N PRO A 30 4.82 8.09 23.21
CA PRO A 30 4.33 9.45 23.11
C PRO A 30 2.85 9.52 22.75
N GLN A 31 2.09 10.41 23.39
CA GLN A 31 0.63 10.56 23.19
C GLN A 31 0.24 10.79 21.72
N TYR A 32 1.05 11.52 20.96
CA TYR A 32 0.76 11.81 19.54
C TYR A 32 0.77 10.56 18.63
N LEU A 33 1.32 9.43 19.07
CA LEU A 33 1.29 8.18 18.30
C LEU A 33 -0.02 7.39 18.46
N ARG A 34 -0.80 7.62 19.54
CA ARG A 34 -2.11 6.97 19.75
C ARG A 34 -3.15 7.37 18.73
N ASP A 35 -3.15 8.65 18.33
CA ASP A 35 -4.18 9.22 17.46
C ASP A 35 -3.95 8.96 15.97
N THR A 36 -2.92 8.17 15.65
CA THR A 36 -2.75 7.68 14.28
C THR A 36 -3.90 6.71 13.96
N PRO A 37 -4.55 6.84 12.79
CA PRO A 37 -5.60 5.90 12.37
C PRO A 37 -5.10 4.45 12.35
N THR A 38 -3.78 4.27 12.22
CA THR A 38 -3.06 3.00 12.29
C THR A 38 -3.14 2.32 13.67
N MET A 39 -3.08 3.06 14.79
CA MET A 39 -3.22 2.48 16.14
C MET A 39 -4.68 2.26 16.56
N ARG A 40 -5.61 3.09 16.07
CA ARG A 40 -7.04 2.91 16.34
C ARG A 40 -7.60 1.61 15.74
N ALA A 41 -7.04 1.17 14.61
CA ALA A 41 -7.31 -0.15 14.03
C ALA A 41 -6.74 -1.31 14.88
N ALA A 42 -5.57 -1.12 15.50
CA ALA A 42 -4.94 -2.15 16.35
C ALA A 42 -5.67 -2.32 17.69
N ALA A 43 -6.14 -1.24 18.32
CA ALA A 43 -6.89 -1.30 19.58
C ALA A 43 -8.30 -1.90 19.43
N ALA A 44 -8.92 -1.77 18.25
CA ALA A 44 -10.22 -2.38 17.97
C ALA A 44 -10.17 -3.92 17.82
N SER A 45 -8.97 -4.50 17.67
CA SER A 45 -8.81 -5.94 17.44
C SER A 45 -8.62 -6.77 18.72
N ASN A 46 -8.52 -6.16 19.90
CA ASN A 46 -8.15 -6.84 21.15
C ASN A 46 -9.31 -7.15 22.11
N ASN A 47 -10.57 -7.00 21.69
CA ASN A 47 -11.71 -7.31 22.57
C ASN A 47 -12.66 -8.37 22.00
N VAL A 48 -12.12 -9.54 21.68
CA VAL A 48 -12.92 -10.75 21.50
C VAL A 48 -12.30 -11.88 22.30
N ASN A 49 -12.76 -12.02 23.55
CA ASN A 49 -12.64 -13.28 24.26
C ASN A 49 -13.37 -14.38 23.47
N LYS A 50 -12.60 -15.42 23.15
CA LYS A 50 -12.91 -16.75 22.56
C LYS A 50 -14.34 -17.28 22.76
N PRO A 51 -14.83 -18.11 21.80
CA PRO A 51 -14.63 -19.56 21.96
C PRO A 51 -13.77 -20.17 20.85
N THR A 52 -13.03 -21.20 21.26
CA THR A 52 -12.22 -22.11 20.45
C THR A 52 -13.00 -22.76 19.32
N ASP A 53 -12.65 -22.42 18.08
CA ASP A 53 -12.91 -23.26 16.91
C ASP A 53 -11.57 -23.45 16.16
N PRO A 54 -11.00 -24.67 16.06
CA PRO A 54 -9.68 -24.90 15.47
C PRO A 54 -9.62 -24.72 13.94
N THR A 55 -10.71 -24.28 13.30
CA THR A 55 -10.82 -24.24 11.83
C THR A 55 -10.89 -22.84 11.21
N ASN A 56 -10.81 -21.76 11.99
CA ASN A 56 -10.93 -20.41 11.43
C ASN A 56 -9.90 -19.45 12.02
N SER A 57 -8.63 -19.64 11.66
CA SER A 57 -7.63 -18.59 11.82
C SER A 57 -8.08 -17.37 11.02
N PRO A 58 -8.24 -16.18 11.62
CA PRO A 58 -8.45 -14.97 10.84
C PRO A 58 -7.17 -14.74 10.07
N LYS A 59 -7.17 -15.13 8.80
CA LYS A 59 -6.06 -14.85 7.88
C LYS A 59 -5.90 -13.32 7.88
N PRO A 60 -4.70 -12.79 8.19
CA PRO A 60 -4.48 -11.36 8.12
C PRO A 60 -4.66 -10.96 6.65
N PHE A 61 -5.80 -10.35 6.33
CA PHE A 61 -5.99 -9.71 5.04
C PHE A 61 -5.03 -8.52 4.99
N ILE A 62 -4.05 -8.61 4.10
CA ILE A 62 -3.13 -7.50 3.85
C ILE A 62 -3.91 -6.49 3.01
N THR A 63 -4.50 -5.50 3.67
CA THR A 63 -5.16 -4.39 2.98
C THR A 63 -4.08 -3.38 2.58
N ILE A 64 -3.76 -3.30 1.30
CA ILE A 64 -2.89 -2.24 0.76
C ILE A 64 -3.70 -0.94 0.78
N ALA A 65 -3.30 0.01 1.63
CA ALA A 65 -3.81 1.39 1.76
C ALA A 65 -5.07 1.76 0.93
N GLY A 66 -6.26 1.36 1.42
CA GLY A 66 -7.55 1.74 0.81
C GLY A 66 -8.01 0.89 -0.39
N GLY A 67 -7.26 -0.15 -0.76
CA GLY A 67 -7.56 -1.08 -1.84
C GLY A 67 -8.46 -2.25 -1.43
N GLN A 68 -8.97 -2.95 -2.46
CA GLN A 68 -9.66 -4.22 -2.29
C GLN A 68 -8.75 -5.23 -1.56
N PRO A 69 -9.31 -6.15 -0.76
CA PRO A 69 -8.54 -7.23 -0.17
C PRO A 69 -7.82 -8.01 -1.28
N ILE A 70 -6.49 -8.14 -1.17
CA ILE A 70 -5.73 -8.98 -2.10
C ILE A 70 -6.10 -10.44 -1.87
N ALA A 71 -6.16 -11.22 -2.94
CA ALA A 71 -6.40 -12.64 -2.79
C ALA A 71 -5.19 -13.32 -2.11
N GLU A 72 -5.43 -14.39 -1.37
CA GLU A 72 -4.37 -15.06 -0.60
C GLU A 72 -3.23 -15.61 -1.48
N HIS A 73 -3.54 -15.99 -2.72
CA HIS A 73 -2.52 -16.41 -3.68
C HIS A 73 -1.65 -15.22 -4.12
N GLU A 74 -2.25 -14.07 -4.43
CA GLU A 74 -1.50 -12.84 -4.78
C GLU A 74 -0.60 -12.40 -3.62
N ALA A 75 -1.08 -12.50 -2.38
CA ALA A 75 -0.28 -12.21 -1.20
C ALA A 75 0.95 -13.13 -1.07
N ARG A 76 0.79 -14.41 -1.41
CA ARG A 76 1.87 -15.40 -1.41
C ARG A 76 2.88 -15.12 -2.51
N ASP A 77 2.41 -14.87 -3.72
CA ASP A 77 3.27 -14.59 -4.88
C ASP A 77 4.11 -13.32 -4.65
N LEU A 78 3.48 -12.25 -4.12
CA LEU A 78 4.20 -11.03 -3.72
C LEU A 78 5.26 -11.30 -2.65
N HIS A 79 4.96 -12.14 -1.66
CA HIS A 79 5.92 -12.48 -0.63
C HIS A 79 7.13 -13.26 -1.19
N GLU A 80 6.88 -14.20 -2.10
CA GLU A 80 7.93 -14.96 -2.78
C GLU A 80 8.83 -14.05 -3.61
N GLU A 81 8.25 -13.11 -4.35
CA GLU A 81 8.99 -12.14 -5.16
C GLU A 81 9.84 -11.19 -4.32
N ILE A 82 9.27 -10.62 -3.25
CA ILE A 82 10.01 -9.76 -2.32
C ILE A 82 11.17 -10.54 -1.70
N THR A 83 10.94 -11.78 -1.29
CA THR A 83 11.97 -12.65 -0.71
C THR A 83 13.07 -12.98 -1.72
N ALA A 84 12.71 -13.24 -2.97
CA ALA A 84 13.67 -13.46 -4.04
C ALA A 84 14.54 -12.22 -4.27
N LEU A 85 13.94 -11.03 -4.34
CA LEU A 85 14.64 -9.76 -4.50
C LEU A 85 15.57 -9.48 -3.30
N GLN A 86 15.08 -9.74 -2.09
CA GLN A 86 15.84 -9.61 -0.85
C GLN A 86 17.11 -10.48 -0.89
N LYS A 87 16.98 -11.75 -1.27
CA LYS A 87 18.11 -12.70 -1.37
C LYS A 87 19.08 -12.31 -2.48
N ALA A 88 18.57 -11.88 -3.63
CA ALA A 88 19.38 -11.53 -4.80
C ALA A 88 20.22 -10.27 -4.56
N GLN A 89 19.68 -9.26 -3.86
CA GLN A 89 20.33 -7.96 -3.67
C GLN A 89 20.94 -7.76 -2.28
N GLY A 90 20.69 -8.67 -1.33
CA GLY A 90 21.15 -8.55 0.05
C GLY A 90 20.54 -7.35 0.80
N ILE A 91 19.37 -6.88 0.37
CA ILE A 91 18.68 -5.72 0.96
C ILE A 91 17.68 -6.17 2.05
N THR A 92 17.09 -5.22 2.76
CA THR A 92 16.04 -5.54 3.74
C THR A 92 14.73 -5.86 3.04
N TYR A 93 13.87 -6.70 3.64
CA TYR A 93 12.54 -7.01 3.10
C TYR A 93 11.72 -5.73 2.84
N LYS A 94 11.79 -4.74 3.74
CA LYS A 94 11.11 -3.44 3.59
C LYS A 94 11.59 -2.69 2.34
N ASP A 95 12.90 -2.65 2.10
CA ASP A 95 13.46 -1.99 0.91
C ASP A 95 13.11 -2.75 -0.36
N ALA A 96 13.16 -4.09 -0.33
CA ALA A 96 12.74 -4.93 -1.45
C ALA A 96 11.27 -4.72 -1.83
N ALA A 97 10.37 -4.74 -0.83
CA ALA A 97 8.94 -4.46 -1.04
C ALA A 97 8.68 -3.05 -1.58
N HIS A 98 9.39 -2.05 -1.06
CA HIS A 98 9.29 -0.68 -1.52
C HIS A 98 9.76 -0.53 -2.98
N ARG A 99 10.87 -1.17 -3.36
CA ARG A 99 11.36 -1.17 -4.74
C ARG A 99 10.39 -1.84 -5.70
N LEU A 100 9.83 -2.99 -5.31
CA LEU A 100 8.82 -3.68 -6.11
C LEU A 100 7.60 -2.78 -6.34
N TYR A 101 7.13 -2.12 -5.29
CA TYR A 101 6.04 -1.14 -5.38
C TYR A 101 6.34 0.02 -6.35
N LEU A 102 7.55 0.61 -6.28
CA LEU A 102 7.93 1.68 -7.20
C LEU A 102 8.03 1.20 -8.65
N ALA A 103 8.51 -0.03 -8.87
CA ALA A 103 8.57 -0.64 -10.19
C ALA A 103 7.17 -0.82 -10.78
N GLU A 104 6.21 -1.32 -10.00
CA GLU A 104 4.82 -1.45 -10.42
C GLU A 104 4.17 -0.10 -10.73
N LEU A 105 4.39 0.91 -9.89
CA LEU A 105 3.92 2.28 -10.17
C LEU A 105 4.47 2.82 -11.49
N ALA A 106 5.76 2.60 -11.75
CA ALA A 106 6.38 3.04 -13.00
C ALA A 106 5.75 2.34 -14.21
N THR A 107 5.44 1.04 -14.11
CA THR A 107 4.74 0.29 -15.16
C THR A 107 3.34 0.84 -15.41
N ILE A 108 2.57 1.13 -14.36
CA ILE A 108 1.23 1.73 -14.48
C ILE A 108 1.31 3.09 -15.18
N GLN A 109 2.27 3.94 -14.78
CA GLN A 109 2.47 5.25 -15.39
C GLN A 109 2.83 5.12 -16.87
N ALA A 110 3.75 4.22 -17.22
CA ALA A 110 4.15 3.98 -18.61
C ALA A 110 2.97 3.51 -19.47
N ASN A 111 2.10 2.65 -18.93
CA ASN A 111 0.87 2.22 -19.61
C ASN A 111 -0.09 3.38 -19.84
N PHE A 112 -0.27 4.25 -18.83
CA PHE A 112 -1.11 5.44 -18.95
C PHE A 112 -0.59 6.40 -20.03
N ASP A 113 0.72 6.64 -20.04
CA ASP A 113 1.37 7.49 -21.04
C ASP A 113 1.24 6.90 -22.46
N ALA A 114 1.39 5.58 -22.60
CA ALA A 114 1.17 4.89 -23.86
C ALA A 114 -0.28 5.05 -24.35
N MET A 115 -1.27 4.88 -23.47
CA MET A 115 -2.68 5.10 -23.82
C MET A 115 -2.96 6.53 -24.29
N ASN A 116 -2.36 7.53 -23.63
CA ASN A 116 -2.48 8.93 -24.03
C ASN A 116 -1.85 9.19 -25.40
N ALA A 117 -0.67 8.61 -25.65
CA ALA A 117 -0.01 8.69 -26.94
C ALA A 117 -0.89 8.10 -28.06
N PHE A 118 -1.46 6.91 -27.85
CA PHE A 118 -2.38 6.29 -28.82
C PHE A 118 -3.65 7.10 -29.05
N SER A 119 -4.22 7.69 -28.00
CA SER A 119 -5.39 8.58 -28.12
C SER A 119 -5.09 9.77 -29.02
N SER A 120 -3.92 10.39 -28.87
CA SER A 120 -3.51 11.53 -29.70
C SER A 120 -3.42 11.18 -31.19
N VAL A 121 -2.90 10.00 -31.52
CA VAL A 121 -2.83 9.49 -32.90
C VAL A 121 -4.22 9.26 -33.48
N ASN A 122 -5.15 8.69 -32.70
CA ASN A 122 -6.52 8.44 -33.14
C ASN A 122 -7.26 9.75 -33.47
N ILE A 123 -7.07 10.80 -32.66
CA ILE A 123 -7.62 12.14 -32.93
C ILE A 123 -7.07 12.68 -34.26
N GLN A 124 -5.76 12.59 -34.49
CA GLN A 124 -5.15 13.03 -35.74
C GLN A 124 -5.66 12.24 -36.96
N LEU A 125 -5.83 10.93 -36.83
CA LEU A 125 -6.37 10.07 -37.89
C LEU A 125 -7.81 10.47 -38.25
N ARG A 126 -8.66 10.73 -37.25
CA ARG A 126 -10.04 11.20 -37.48
C ARG A 126 -10.06 12.57 -38.17
N ASN A 127 -9.20 13.48 -37.74
CA ASN A 127 -9.12 14.82 -38.34
C ASN A 127 -8.65 14.76 -39.80
N THR A 128 -7.62 13.98 -40.09
CA THR A 128 -7.12 13.81 -41.47
C THR A 128 -8.17 13.16 -42.38
N THR A 129 -8.83 12.09 -41.93
CA THR A 129 -9.93 11.45 -42.67
C THR A 129 -11.07 12.43 -42.96
N SER A 130 -11.39 13.31 -42.01
CA SER A 130 -12.42 14.35 -42.20
C SER A 130 -12.01 15.39 -43.25
N VAL A 131 -10.74 15.79 -43.28
CA VAL A 131 -10.20 16.70 -44.30
C VAL A 131 -10.28 16.05 -45.70
N TRP A 132 -9.92 14.77 -45.82
CA TRP A 132 -10.04 14.04 -47.10
C TRP A 132 -11.50 13.96 -47.58
N HIS A 133 -12.45 13.67 -46.68
CA HIS A 133 -13.88 13.68 -47.04
C HIS A 133 -14.38 15.06 -47.48
N PHE A 134 -13.93 16.14 -46.83
CA PHE A 134 -14.30 17.51 -47.22
C PHE A 134 -13.77 17.89 -48.61
N HIS A 135 -12.51 17.59 -48.91
CA HIS A 135 -11.92 17.87 -50.23
C HIS A 135 -12.57 17.06 -51.35
N ALA A 136 -12.88 15.77 -51.12
CA ALA A 136 -13.57 14.94 -52.09
C ALA A 136 -14.98 15.48 -52.42
N SER A 137 -15.70 15.99 -51.41
CA SER A 137 -17.07 16.52 -51.57
C SER A 137 -17.10 17.84 -52.35
N ASN A 138 -16.13 18.73 -52.12
CA ASN A 138 -16.05 20.02 -52.81
C ASN A 138 -15.54 19.90 -54.27
N SER A 139 -14.72 18.90 -54.58
CA SER A 139 -14.26 18.66 -55.95
C SER A 139 -15.38 18.26 -56.91
N VAL A 140 -16.43 17.61 -56.41
CA VAL A 140 -17.57 17.14 -57.24
C VAL A 140 -18.53 18.29 -57.57
N ASN A 141 -18.63 19.29 -56.69
CA ASN A 141 -19.54 20.44 -56.88
C ASN A 141 -18.97 21.55 -57.79
N SER A 142 -17.69 21.51 -58.16
CA SER A 142 -17.06 22.55 -59.00
C SER A 142 -17.08 22.24 -60.51
N GLN A 143 -17.72 21.13 -60.94
CA GLN A 143 -17.80 20.73 -62.35
C GLN A 143 -19.22 20.80 -62.96
N ASN A 144 -20.19 21.37 -62.24
CA ASN A 144 -21.52 21.72 -62.77
C ASN A 144 -21.69 23.24 -62.82
#